data_AF-A0A813K125-F1
#
_entry.id   AF-A0A813K125-F1
#
_cell.length_a   1.000
_cell.length_b   1.000
_cell.length_c   1.000
_cell.angle_alpha   90.00
_cell.angle_beta   90.00
_cell.angle_gamma   90.00
#
_symmetry.space_group_name_H-M   'P 1'
#
loop_
_entity.id
_entity.type
_entity.pdbx_description
1 polymer ?
#
loop_
_entity_poly.entity_id
_entity_poly.type
_entity_poly.pdbx_seq_one_letter_code
_entity_poly.pdbx_strand_id
1 'polypeptide(L)' 'SPSATQSLDPKMAEDGEENKKKRTFRKYSYRGIDLDKLLDLSNQDLMELFRARQRRKFSRGIKRKPITVLKKLRK' A
#
# COMPACT_ATOMS: atom_id res chain seq x y z
N SER A 1 24.84 -16.81 -56.16
CA SER A 1 25.37 -17.26 -54.85
C SER A 1 25.46 -16.08 -53.89
N PRO A 2 25.27 -16.28 -52.58
CA PRO A 2 24.47 -15.42 -51.69
C PRO A 2 25.28 -14.58 -50.68
N SER A 3 24.71 -13.47 -50.18
CA SER A 3 25.00 -12.82 -48.88
C SER A 3 24.11 -11.57 -48.76
N ALA A 4 23.53 -11.13 -47.66
CA ALA A 4 23.29 -11.64 -46.32
C ALA A 4 22.16 -10.76 -45.75
N THR A 5 21.32 -11.35 -44.93
CA THR A 5 20.26 -10.73 -44.12
C THR A 5 20.78 -9.62 -43.20
N GLN A 6 19.97 -8.57 -42.99
CA GLN A 6 19.64 -8.10 -41.64
C GLN A 6 18.35 -7.26 -41.63
N SER A 7 17.26 -7.91 -41.23
CA SER A 7 16.14 -7.29 -40.51
C SER A 7 16.61 -6.78 -39.15
N LEU A 8 15.89 -5.81 -38.57
CA LEU A 8 15.64 -5.74 -37.12
C LEU A 8 14.52 -4.72 -36.84
N ASP A 9 13.33 -5.28 -36.68
CA ASP A 9 12.13 -4.73 -36.04
C ASP A 9 12.41 -4.11 -34.64
N PRO A 10 11.51 -3.23 -34.14
CA PRO A 10 11.67 -2.55 -32.86
C PRO A 10 11.65 -3.54 -31.69
N LYS A 11 12.70 -3.51 -30.86
CA LYS A 11 12.74 -4.27 -29.62
C LYS A 11 11.81 -3.65 -28.57
N MET A 12 10.69 -4.32 -28.34
CA MET A 12 10.08 -4.45 -27.02
C MET A 12 11.19 -4.72 -25.98
N ALA A 13 11.18 -3.93 -24.92
CA ALA A 13 11.65 -4.34 -23.60
C ALA A 13 10.47 -4.16 -22.64
N GLU A 14 9.51 -5.07 -22.77
CA GLU A 14 8.70 -5.51 -21.64
C GLU A 14 9.63 -6.19 -20.64
N ASP A 15 9.92 -5.53 -19.53
CA ASP A 15 10.58 -6.17 -18.38
C ASP A 15 10.09 -5.48 -17.11
N GLY A 16 9.00 -6.02 -16.54
CA GLY A 16 8.45 -5.54 -15.26
C GLY A 16 7.02 -5.96 -14.92
N GLU A 17 6.27 -6.62 -15.83
CA GLU A 17 4.89 -7.05 -15.56
C GLU A 17 4.69 -8.57 -15.40
N GLU A 18 5.72 -9.40 -15.55
CA GLU A 18 5.63 -10.84 -15.26
C GLU A 18 5.86 -11.15 -13.78
N ASN A 19 4.84 -10.84 -12.97
CA ASN A 19 4.44 -11.49 -11.70
C ASN A 19 3.70 -10.55 -10.75
N LYS A 20 2.95 -9.58 -11.26
CA LYS A 20 1.87 -8.98 -10.47
C LYS A 20 0.78 -10.05 -10.32
N LYS A 21 0.94 -10.95 -9.34
CA LYS A 21 -0.11 -11.88 -8.90
C LYS A 21 -1.41 -11.09 -8.91
N LYS A 22 -2.37 -11.49 -9.75
CA LYS A 22 -3.70 -10.87 -9.83
C LYS A 22 -4.14 -10.61 -8.41
N ARG A 23 -4.34 -9.33 -8.04
CA ARG A 23 -4.64 -8.92 -6.66
C ARG A 23 -5.90 -9.66 -6.22
N THR A 24 -5.73 -10.78 -5.54
CA THR A 24 -6.86 -11.50 -4.97
C THR A 24 -7.43 -10.60 -3.88
N PHE A 25 -8.75 -10.43 -3.86
CA PHE A 25 -9.40 -9.63 -2.83
C PHE A 25 -9.24 -10.36 -1.49
N ARG A 26 -8.26 -9.91 -0.70
CA ARG A 26 -8.05 -10.39 0.66
C ARG A 26 -9.03 -9.61 1.53
N LYS A 27 -9.98 -10.30 2.16
CA LYS A 27 -10.86 -9.69 3.16
C LYS A 27 -10.04 -9.39 4.41
N TYR A 28 -9.95 -8.11 4.77
CA TYR A 28 -9.25 -7.66 5.96
C TYR A 28 -10.26 -7.20 6.98
N SER A 29 -10.20 -7.75 8.19
CA SER A 29 -10.98 -7.29 9.32
C SER A 29 -10.07 -7.01 10.51
N TYR A 30 -10.42 -5.99 11.29
CA TYR A 30 -9.73 -5.65 12.53
C TYR A 30 -10.75 -5.60 13.67
N ARG A 31 -10.57 -6.49 14.67
CA ARG A 31 -11.47 -6.62 15.83
C ARG A 31 -12.95 -6.76 15.47
N GLY A 32 -13.25 -7.44 14.35
CA GLY A 32 -14.62 -7.62 13.87
C GLY A 32 -15.16 -6.47 13.01
N ILE A 33 -14.38 -5.41 12.78
CA ILE A 33 -14.71 -4.33 11.84
C ILE A 33 -14.04 -4.60 10.48
N ASP A 34 -14.81 -4.47 9.40
CA ASP A 34 -14.31 -4.63 8.03
C ASP A 34 -13.44 -3.44 7.60
N LEU A 35 -12.60 -3.64 6.58
CA LEU A 35 -11.66 -2.62 6.13
C LEU A 35 -12.34 -1.34 5.68
N ASP A 36 -13.41 -1.43 4.88
CA ASP A 36 -14.11 -0.25 4.35
C ASP A 36 -14.66 0.61 5.49
N LYS A 37 -15.30 -0.03 6.47
CA LYS A 37 -15.80 0.64 7.67
C LYS A 37 -14.66 1.26 8.49
N LEU A 38 -13.50 0.59 8.59
CA LEU A 38 -12.36 1.09 9.34
C LEU A 38 -11.77 2.37 8.74
N LEU A 39 -11.89 2.56 7.42
CA LEU A 39 -11.42 3.75 6.72
C LEU A 39 -12.34 4.96 6.94
N ASP A 40 -13.62 4.73 7.17
CA ASP A 40 -14.63 5.78 7.42
C ASP A 40 -14.66 6.25 8.89
N LEU A 41 -14.08 5.47 9.81
CA LEU A 41 -14.07 5.81 11.24
C LEU A 41 -13.21 7.05 11.54
N SER A 42 -13.67 7.85 12.50
CA SER A 42 -12.90 8.97 13.01
C SER A 42 -11.68 8.47 13.82
N ASN A 43 -10.66 9.31 13.97
CA ASN A 43 -9.49 8.96 14.77
C ASN A 43 -9.85 8.68 16.25
N GLN A 44 -10.91 9.28 16.78
CA GLN A 44 -11.36 9.07 18.16
C GLN A 44 -11.94 7.66 18.33
N ASP A 45 -12.85 7.27 17.45
CA ASP A 45 -13.48 5.95 17.48
C ASP A 45 -12.46 4.85 17.19
N LEU A 46 -11.54 5.09 16.25
CA LEU A 46 -10.45 4.17 15.93
C LEU A 46 -9.49 3.97 17.12
N MET A 47 -9.28 5.01 17.95
CA MET A 47 -8.42 4.90 19.12
C MET A 47 -8.96 3.90 20.14
N GLU A 48 -10.28 3.80 20.33
CA GLU A 48 -10.88 2.86 21.28
C GLU A 48 -10.57 1.40 20.93
N LEU A 49 -10.46 1.11 19.63
CA LEU A 49 -10.05 -0.20 19.13
C LEU A 49 -8.56 -0.51 19.34
N PHE A 50 -7.73 0.42 19.79
CA PHE A 50 -6.31 0.17 20.01
C PHE A 50 -5.98 -0.32 21.43
N ARG A 51 -4.87 -1.05 21.55
CA ARG A 51 -4.29 -1.42 22.86
C ARG A 51 -3.81 -0.17 23.59
N ALA A 52 -3.60 -0.29 24.91
CA ALA A 52 -3.29 0.83 25.80
C ALA A 52 -2.06 1.66 25.38
N ARG A 53 -1.01 1.02 24.85
CA ARG A 53 0.22 1.72 24.42
C ARG A 53 -0.03 2.63 23.22
N GLN A 54 -0.74 2.12 22.22
CA GLN A 54 -1.10 2.87 21.02
C GLN A 54 -2.01 4.04 21.40
N ARG A 55 -3.08 3.79 22.19
CA ARG A 55 -3.96 4.85 22.71
C ARG A 55 -3.18 5.98 23.39
N ARG A 56 -2.28 5.64 24.32
CA ARG A 56 -1.41 6.62 25.02
C ARG A 56 -0.50 7.42 24.08
N LYS A 57 -0.06 6.83 22.97
CA LYS A 57 0.79 7.51 21.98
C LYS A 57 -0.03 8.51 21.16
N PHE A 58 -1.25 8.14 20.77
CA PHE A 58 -2.13 9.03 20.01
C PHE A 58 -2.68 10.16 20.89
N SER A 59 -3.08 9.88 22.13
CA SER A 59 -3.62 10.90 23.04
C SER A 59 -2.59 11.95 23.48
N ARG A 60 -1.32 11.58 23.63
CA ARG A 60 -0.23 12.52 23.91
C ARG A 60 0.22 13.32 22.68
N GLY A 61 -0.18 12.90 21.49
CA GLY A 61 0.22 13.50 20.22
C GLY A 61 1.37 12.77 19.53
N ILE A 62 1.31 12.80 18.20
CA ILE A 62 2.29 12.17 17.31
C ILE A 62 3.43 13.16 17.01
N LYS A 63 4.68 12.75 17.22
CA LYS A 63 5.86 13.57 16.87
C LYS A 63 5.97 13.80 15.36
N ARG A 64 6.71 14.83 14.93
CA ARG A 64 6.86 15.17 13.49
C ARG A 64 7.40 14.02 12.62
N LYS A 65 8.40 13.26 13.09
CA LYS A 65 9.02 12.17 12.31
C LYS A 65 7.97 11.15 11.78
N PRO A 66 7.12 10.52 12.61
CA PRO A 66 6.08 9.63 12.10
C PRO A 66 5.06 10.31 11.18
N ILE A 67 4.71 11.58 11.40
CA ILE A 67 3.81 12.31 10.51
C ILE A 67 4.43 12.48 9.12
N THR A 68 5.73 12.82 9.03
CA THR A 68 6.42 12.97 7.74
C THR A 68 6.46 11.66 6.96
N VAL A 69 6.61 10.52 7.64
CA VAL A 69 6.54 9.20 7.01
C VAL A 69 5.13 8.92 6.50
N LEU A 70 4.09 9.15 7.30
CA LEU A 70 2.70 8.98 6.85
C LEU A 70 2.38 9.82 5.61
N LYS A 71 2.87 11.07 5.55
CA LYS A 71 2.66 11.94 4.38
C LYS A 71 3.34 11.41 3.12
N LYS A 72 4.54 10.81 3.25
CA LYS A 72 5.25 10.20 2.12
C LYS A 72 4.56 8.92 1.62
N LEU A 73 3.97 8.14 2.52
CA LEU A 73 3.26 6.89 2.20
C LEU A 73 1.84 7.10 1.65
N ARG A 74 1.34 8.33 1.66
CA ARG A 74 0.00 8.72 1.14
C ARG A 74 0.08 9.36 -0.25
N LYS A 75 1.28 9.45 -0.84
CA LYS A 75 1.48 9.72 -2.27
C LYS A 75 1.48 8.40 -3.02
#